data_AF-A0A9W8ID20-F1
#
_entry.id   AF-A0A9W8ID20-F1
#
_cell.length_a   1.000
_cell.length_b   1.000
_cell.length_c   1.000
_cell.angle_alpha   90.00
_cell.angle_beta   90.00
_cell.angle_gamma   90.00
#
_symmetry.space_group_name_H-M   'P 1'
#
loop_
_entity.id
_entity.type
_entity.pdbx_description
1 polymer ?
#
loop_
_entity_poly.entity_id
_entity_poly.type
_entity_poly.pdbx_seq_one_letter_code
_entity_poly.pdbx_strand_id
1 'polypeptide(L)'
;MLPPSMHQNAELYKRVNHMCALRETMRERLKAQSKTEDMSRVNSVIAAIQGYLPELHWFISFYESNRDEFKGIQTMVFIWKSAIVLRVLDTIKLKRPRFEFNRNTGGSGGGGGSGGAGNGDSDGGSGGGNAGGSGGGGMSRISSGRPFKQRRLQSSCVYVELGFTLMSLAIAKSMNAYSKVASLDTEVECETINAMTPGARMTLDDEGEQGIEALKRASLELREAAGLFQFTLENVLPQTQGERLGVPDLSPDLQYMLQTLSLADSDRLSVRVWLRTDKNQRKTPNTPANLLLGIQERYENAYNSLRALQSGDYRNMSEISFYLRDGQQVILAQAMIYLAQVHSDNQKYGNAVSFMREARDLLDDVKKRSQSLHARTAEMLLAGPIQPLYSLYRRNNDTIGFEPVPTSEELRAKLPSGRALISKPVPYKVEIQTAMFV
;
A
#
# COMPACT_ATOMS: atom_id res chain seq x y z
N MET A 1 11.04 26.74 28.11
CA MET A 1 9.73 26.21 27.65
C MET A 1 8.73 26.03 28.79
N LEU A 2 9.14 26.21 30.05
CA LEU A 2 8.23 26.19 31.19
C LEU A 2 7.90 27.63 31.62
N PRO A 3 6.74 27.88 32.23
CA PRO A 3 6.44 29.12 32.93
C PRO A 3 7.54 29.47 33.95
N PRO A 4 7.86 30.76 34.20
CA PRO A 4 8.74 31.17 35.28
C PRO A 4 8.37 30.55 36.64
N SER A 5 7.07 30.43 36.93
CA SER A 5 6.53 29.76 38.12
C SER A 5 6.99 28.31 38.25
N MET A 6 7.18 27.62 37.13
CA MET A 6 7.52 26.21 37.06
C MET A 6 9.02 25.92 37.04
N HIS A 7 9.89 26.94 36.94
CA HIS A 7 11.35 26.73 36.94
C HIS A 7 11.87 26.24 38.29
N GLN A 8 11.10 26.39 39.37
CA GLN A 8 11.44 25.88 40.69
C GLN A 8 11.21 24.37 40.80
N ASN A 9 10.46 23.76 39.88
CA ASN A 9 10.22 22.32 39.87
C ASN A 9 11.34 21.60 39.10
N ALA A 10 12.39 21.20 39.82
CA ALA A 10 13.54 20.49 39.27
C ALA A 10 13.16 19.17 38.57
N GLU A 11 12.13 18.49 39.05
CA GLU A 11 11.65 17.23 38.47
C GLU A 11 10.99 17.44 37.11
N LEU A 12 10.11 18.45 37.02
CA LEU A 12 9.47 18.85 35.77
C LEU A 12 10.51 19.23 34.71
N TYR A 13 11.52 20.01 35.09
CA TYR A 13 12.61 20.37 34.19
C TYR A 13 13.41 19.13 33.71
N LYS A 14 13.74 18.22 34.63
CA LYS A 14 14.43 16.96 34.30
C LYS A 14 13.61 16.11 33.32
N ARG A 15 12.29 16.00 33.54
CA ARG A 15 11.39 15.22 32.69
C ARG A 15 11.21 15.83 31.30
N VAL A 16 11.05 17.15 31.20
CA VAL A 16 10.99 17.85 29.90
C VAL A 16 12.29 17.67 29.11
N ASN A 17 13.46 17.76 29.76
CA ASN A 17 14.74 17.51 29.10
C ASN A 17 14.86 16.06 28.60
N HIS A 18 14.41 15.09 29.40
CA HIS A 18 14.36 13.70 28.98
C HIS A 18 13.46 13.50 27.76
N MET A 19 12.25 14.05 27.78
CA MET A 19 11.33 14.05 26.64
C MET A 19 11.97 14.67 25.38
N CYS A 20 12.69 15.79 25.52
CA CYS A 20 13.43 16.40 24.41
C CYS A 20 14.50 15.49 23.82
N ALA A 21 15.26 14.77 24.67
CA ALA A 21 16.27 13.81 24.23
C ALA A 21 15.66 12.61 23.49
N LEU A 22 14.52 12.09 23.98
CA LEU A 22 13.75 11.03 23.31
C LEU A 22 13.23 11.49 21.94
N ARG A 23 12.67 12.70 21.87
CA ARG A 23 12.19 13.30 20.62
C ARG A 23 13.32 13.48 19.61
N GLU A 24 14.49 13.91 20.05
CA GLU A 24 15.68 14.04 19.20
C GLU A 24 16.07 12.69 18.62
N THR A 25 16.18 11.66 19.48
CA THR A 25 16.50 10.28 19.09
C THR A 25 15.50 9.78 18.05
N MET A 26 14.19 9.93 18.31
CA MET A 26 13.13 9.57 17.36
C MET A 26 13.32 10.27 16.00
N ARG A 27 13.58 11.58 16.01
CA ARG A 27 13.77 12.38 14.78
C ARG A 27 14.99 11.92 13.99
N GLU A 28 16.09 11.63 14.66
CA GLU A 28 17.30 11.10 14.00
C GLU A 28 17.05 9.75 13.34
N ARG A 29 16.33 8.84 14.02
CA ARG A 29 15.95 7.53 13.46
C ARG A 29 15.03 7.67 12.25
N LEU A 30 14.01 8.52 12.33
CA LEU A 30 13.13 8.82 11.19
C LEU A 30 13.90 9.40 10.00
N LYS A 31 14.81 10.36 10.25
CA LYS A 31 15.66 10.98 9.22
C LYS A 31 16.66 9.98 8.62
N ALA A 32 17.17 9.05 9.41
CA ALA A 32 18.04 7.98 8.92
C ALA A 32 17.24 7.01 8.04
N GLN A 33 16.06 6.59 8.47
CA GLN A 33 15.17 5.71 7.71
C GLN A 33 14.73 6.34 6.39
N SER A 34 14.42 7.63 6.36
CA SER A 34 13.98 8.31 5.14
C SER A 34 15.06 8.38 4.04
N LYS A 35 16.31 8.05 4.36
CA LYS A 35 17.45 8.05 3.43
C LYS A 35 17.84 6.66 2.96
N THR A 36 17.20 5.61 3.48
CA THR A 36 17.54 4.23 3.17
C THR A 36 16.30 3.45 2.75
N GLU A 37 16.49 2.48 1.87
CA GLU A 37 15.46 1.48 1.52
C GLU A 37 15.56 0.23 2.43
N ASP A 38 16.59 0.17 3.28
CA ASP A 38 16.81 -0.91 4.24
C ASP A 38 15.70 -0.97 5.30
N MET A 39 14.90 -2.03 5.23
CA MET A 39 13.79 -2.27 6.16
C MET A 39 14.23 -2.86 7.51
N SER A 40 15.48 -3.33 7.64
CA SER A 40 15.96 -3.91 8.91
C SER A 40 15.98 -2.89 10.06
N ARG A 41 16.08 -1.61 9.72
CA ARG A 41 16.13 -0.48 10.67
C ARG A 41 14.77 -0.03 11.17
N VAL A 42 13.67 -0.48 10.57
CA VAL A 42 12.31 -0.06 10.92
C VAL A 42 11.99 -0.36 12.39
N ASN A 43 12.45 -1.49 12.93
CA ASN A 43 12.26 -1.81 14.35
C ASN A 43 12.92 -0.77 15.28
N SER A 44 14.07 -0.21 14.90
CA SER A 44 14.73 0.85 15.68
C SER A 44 13.94 2.17 15.66
N VAL A 45 13.23 2.45 14.56
CA VAL A 45 12.33 3.60 14.43
C VAL A 45 11.10 3.39 15.32
N ILE A 46 10.48 2.21 15.25
CA ILE A 46 9.34 1.83 16.10
C ILE A 46 9.69 1.99 17.58
N ALA A 47 10.83 1.42 18.01
CA ALA A 47 11.29 1.51 19.40
C ALA A 47 11.51 2.96 19.85
N ALA A 48 12.12 3.82 19.01
CA ALA A 48 12.35 5.22 19.35
C ALA A 48 11.04 6.03 19.47
N ILE A 49 10.07 5.77 18.58
CA ILE A 49 8.74 6.42 18.67
C ILE A 49 8.00 5.94 19.93
N GLN A 50 8.02 4.63 20.20
CA GLN A 50 7.39 4.05 21.38
C GLN A 50 8.03 4.54 22.69
N GLY A 51 9.34 4.83 22.69
CA GLY A 51 10.00 5.46 23.83
C GLY A 51 9.56 6.90 24.08
N TYR A 52 9.25 7.66 23.02
CA TYR A 52 8.82 9.05 23.11
C TYR A 52 7.33 9.22 23.48
N LEU A 53 6.45 8.34 23.00
CA LEU A 53 5.00 8.47 23.14
C LEU A 53 4.49 8.58 24.60
N PRO A 54 4.95 7.76 25.56
CA PRO A 54 4.52 7.89 26.97
C PRO A 54 4.81 9.27 27.55
N GLU A 55 6.00 9.82 27.27
CA GLU A 55 6.39 11.15 27.76
C GLU A 55 5.60 12.27 27.06
N LEU A 56 5.26 12.10 25.78
CA LEU A 56 4.39 13.04 25.07
C LEU A 56 2.96 13.03 25.65
N HIS A 57 2.38 11.86 25.92
CA HIS A 57 1.05 11.76 26.56
C HIS A 57 1.04 12.34 27.97
N TRP A 58 2.09 12.09 28.76
CA TRP A 58 2.26 12.73 30.05
C TRP A 58 2.31 14.26 29.90
N PHE A 59 3.08 14.77 28.94
CA PHE A 59 3.18 16.21 28.71
C PHE A 59 1.86 16.85 28.27
N ILE A 60 1.06 16.15 27.45
CA ILE A 60 -0.29 16.59 27.08
C ILE A 60 -1.18 16.68 28.31
N SER A 61 -1.22 15.62 29.13
CA SER A 61 -2.02 15.58 30.37
C SER A 61 -1.61 16.70 31.34
N PHE A 62 -0.30 16.93 31.47
CA PHE A 62 0.25 18.01 32.26
C PHE A 62 -0.13 19.39 31.70
N TYR A 63 -0.02 19.57 30.38
CA TYR A 63 -0.39 20.81 29.70
C TYR A 63 -1.88 21.16 29.87
N GLU A 64 -2.77 20.17 29.72
CA GLU A 64 -4.21 20.35 29.92
C GLU A 64 -4.54 20.75 31.36
N SER A 65 -3.90 20.10 32.33
CA SER A 65 -4.12 20.36 33.76
C SER A 65 -3.63 21.75 34.19
N ASN A 66 -2.69 22.34 33.47
CA ASN A 66 -2.04 23.62 33.82
C ASN A 66 -2.23 24.68 32.74
N ARG A 67 -3.29 24.59 31.91
CA ARG A 67 -3.47 25.41 30.70
C ARG A 67 -3.37 26.92 30.95
N ASP A 68 -3.84 27.40 32.09
CA ASP A 68 -3.81 28.82 32.44
C ASP A 68 -2.40 29.33 32.71
N GLU A 69 -1.52 28.51 33.28
CA GLU A 69 -0.11 28.86 33.49
C GLU A 69 0.67 28.97 32.18
N PHE A 70 0.22 28.26 31.14
CA PHE A 70 0.82 28.32 29.81
C PHE A 70 0.39 29.54 28.98
N LYS A 71 -0.57 30.35 29.44
CA LYS A 71 -1.01 31.56 28.72
C LYS A 71 0.10 32.61 28.71
N GLY A 72 0.49 33.07 27.51
CA GLY A 72 1.44 34.18 27.33
C GLY A 72 2.93 33.77 27.34
N ILE A 73 3.26 32.49 27.49
CA ILE A 73 4.64 32.00 27.35
C ILE A 73 4.95 31.75 25.87
N GLN A 74 6.23 31.93 25.49
CA GLN A 74 6.72 31.54 24.16
C GLN A 74 6.21 30.15 23.81
N THR A 75 5.33 30.10 22.81
CA THR A 75 4.68 28.88 22.35
C THR A 75 5.73 27.91 21.85
N MET A 76 5.73 26.69 22.39
CA MET A 76 6.49 25.58 21.82
C MET A 76 6.01 25.38 20.38
N VAL A 77 6.91 25.47 19.41
CA VAL A 77 6.58 25.29 17.99
C VAL A 77 7.07 23.93 17.53
N PHE A 78 6.14 23.09 17.11
CA PHE A 78 6.40 21.81 16.48
C PHE A 78 6.52 22.00 14.98
N ILE A 79 7.62 21.50 14.40
CA ILE A 79 7.89 21.61 12.98
C ILE A 79 7.94 20.22 12.36
N TRP A 80 6.99 19.94 11.46
CA TRP A 80 6.90 18.69 10.72
C TRP A 80 7.02 18.93 9.22
N LYS A 81 7.51 17.91 8.51
CA LYS A 81 7.47 17.86 7.05
C LYS A 81 6.36 16.88 6.68
N SER A 82 5.44 17.34 5.83
CA SER A 82 4.42 16.46 5.26
C SER A 82 5.06 15.32 4.48
N ALA A 83 4.71 14.08 4.81
CA ALA A 83 5.20 12.89 4.13
C ALA A 83 4.63 12.80 2.71
N ILE A 84 3.39 13.24 2.54
CA ILE A 84 2.67 13.18 1.27
C ILE A 84 3.16 14.25 0.30
N VAL A 85 3.26 15.50 0.77
CA VAL A 85 3.75 16.61 -0.07
C VAL A 85 5.19 16.36 -0.50
N LEU A 86 5.99 15.71 0.34
CA LEU A 86 7.36 15.33 0.00
C LEU A 86 7.44 14.40 -1.22
N ARG A 87 6.72 13.27 -1.19
CA ARG A 87 6.79 12.30 -2.27
C ARG A 87 6.22 12.83 -3.59
N VAL A 88 5.12 13.58 -3.53
CA VAL A 88 4.57 14.27 -4.70
C VAL A 88 5.61 15.14 -5.43
N LEU A 89 6.50 15.80 -4.67
CA LEU A 89 7.53 16.66 -5.25
C LEU A 89 8.73 15.88 -5.81
N ASP A 90 9.07 14.74 -5.21
CA ASP A 90 10.17 13.89 -5.69
C ASP A 90 9.78 13.17 -6.99
N THR A 91 8.52 12.75 -7.15
CA THR A 91 8.02 12.17 -8.42
C THR A 91 8.07 13.16 -9.58
N ILE A 92 7.86 14.47 -9.32
CA ILE A 92 7.98 15.53 -10.34
C ILE A 92 9.44 15.72 -10.79
N LYS A 93 10.41 15.44 -9.92
CA LYS A 93 11.84 15.61 -10.20
C LYS A 93 12.52 14.36 -10.75
N LEU A 94 11.93 13.18 -10.55
CA LEU A 94 12.36 11.94 -11.19
C LEU A 94 11.93 11.92 -12.67
N LYS A 95 12.59 12.75 -13.49
CA LYS A 95 12.76 12.46 -14.92
C LYS A 95 13.47 11.10 -15.02
N ARG A 96 12.67 10.08 -15.30
CA ARG A 96 12.97 8.71 -15.75
C ARG A 96 14.46 8.33 -15.69
N PRO A 97 14.88 7.41 -14.78
CA PRO A 97 15.96 6.52 -15.13
C PRO A 97 15.48 5.75 -16.36
N ARG A 98 16.17 5.90 -17.49
CA ARG A 98 16.07 4.92 -18.59
C ARG A 98 16.52 3.60 -17.98
N PHE A 99 15.59 2.73 -17.63
CA PHE A 99 15.89 1.32 -17.42
C PHE A 99 16.26 0.75 -18.79
N GLU A 100 17.52 0.90 -19.18
CA GLU A 100 18.12 0.08 -20.22
C GLU A 100 18.21 -1.33 -19.66
N PHE A 101 17.17 -2.13 -19.95
CA PHE A 101 17.21 -3.56 -19.76
C PHE A 101 18.35 -4.10 -20.62
N ASN A 102 19.46 -4.41 -19.96
CA ASN A 102 20.58 -5.09 -20.56
C ASN A 102 20.13 -6.53 -20.92
N ARG A 103 19.55 -6.69 -22.11
CA ARG A 103 19.39 -7.97 -22.79
C ARG A 103 20.77 -8.48 -23.17
N ASN A 104 21.51 -8.98 -22.19
CA ASN A 104 22.76 -9.69 -22.45
C ASN A 104 22.84 -10.93 -21.55
N THR A 105 21.82 -11.78 -21.64
CA THR A 105 22.00 -13.20 -21.38
C THR A 105 22.60 -13.81 -22.64
N GLY A 106 23.93 -13.93 -22.61
CA GLY A 106 24.73 -14.53 -23.66
C GLY A 106 24.23 -15.93 -24.01
N GLY A 107 23.85 -16.08 -25.27
CA GLY A 107 23.89 -17.37 -25.94
C GLY A 107 25.35 -17.75 -26.18
N SER A 108 25.85 -18.70 -25.39
CA SER A 108 26.88 -19.64 -25.81
C SER A 108 26.12 -20.89 -26.25
N GLY A 109 26.27 -21.46 -27.44
CA GLY A 109 27.38 -21.46 -28.36
C GLY A 109 27.53 -22.91 -28.82
N GLY A 110 27.15 -23.22 -30.05
CA GLY A 110 27.28 -24.55 -30.62
C GLY A 110 26.74 -24.63 -32.04
N GLY A 111 27.64 -24.92 -32.98
CA GLY A 111 27.28 -25.41 -34.32
C GLY A 111 27.74 -24.51 -35.46
N GLY A 112 28.90 -24.82 -36.02
CA GLY A 112 29.45 -24.17 -37.21
C GLY A 112 28.69 -24.48 -38.51
N GLY A 113 28.97 -23.69 -39.53
CA GLY A 113 28.43 -23.87 -40.87
C GLY A 113 28.92 -22.77 -41.80
N SER A 114 30.02 -23.05 -42.47
CA SER A 114 30.67 -22.27 -43.52
C SER A 114 29.78 -21.95 -44.73
N GLY A 115 29.99 -20.78 -45.33
CA GLY A 115 29.94 -20.61 -46.79
C GLY A 115 29.03 -19.49 -47.31
N GLY A 116 29.59 -18.66 -48.20
CA GLY A 116 28.80 -17.97 -49.22
C GLY A 116 29.00 -16.46 -49.29
N ALA A 117 29.91 -16.04 -50.17
CA ALA A 117 30.04 -14.67 -50.65
C ALA A 117 28.82 -14.22 -51.47
N GLY A 118 28.55 -12.91 -51.51
CA GLY A 118 27.59 -12.31 -52.44
C GLY A 118 27.47 -10.80 -52.29
N ASN A 119 28.10 -10.08 -53.23
CA ASN A 119 27.97 -8.63 -53.48
C ASN A 119 26.52 -8.20 -53.74
N GLY A 120 26.23 -6.92 -53.53
CA GLY A 120 25.02 -6.29 -54.05
C GLY A 120 24.87 -4.82 -53.65
N ASP A 121 25.47 -3.94 -54.45
CA ASP A 121 25.18 -2.50 -54.50
C ASP A 121 23.70 -2.21 -54.83
N SER A 122 23.18 -1.10 -54.32
CA SER A 122 22.28 -0.23 -55.11
C SER A 122 22.06 1.12 -54.42
N ASP A 123 22.55 2.13 -55.14
CA ASP A 123 22.26 3.55 -55.01
C ASP A 123 20.80 3.92 -55.30
N GLY A 124 20.39 5.06 -54.74
CA GLY A 124 19.68 6.09 -55.52
C GLY A 124 18.23 6.38 -55.13
N GLY A 125 17.92 7.66 -54.88
CA GLY A 125 16.54 8.14 -55.00
C GLY A 125 16.18 9.41 -54.24
N SER A 126 16.57 10.56 -54.75
CA SER A 126 16.21 11.92 -54.29
C SER A 126 14.76 12.32 -54.61
N GLY A 127 14.23 13.27 -53.83
CA GLY A 127 13.06 14.11 -54.14
C GLY A 127 12.31 14.49 -52.87
N GLY A 128 12.04 15.74 -52.49
CA GLY A 128 12.00 17.00 -53.22
C GLY A 128 10.73 17.74 -52.77
N GLY A 129 10.91 18.78 -51.94
CA GLY A 129 10.04 19.95 -51.71
C GLY A 129 8.53 19.80 -51.45
N ASN A 130 8.02 20.41 -50.37
CA ASN A 130 7.21 21.62 -50.54
C ASN A 130 7.05 22.45 -49.24
N ALA A 131 6.97 23.76 -49.45
CA ALA A 131 6.85 24.81 -48.46
C ALA A 131 5.38 25.21 -48.20
N GLY A 132 5.14 25.86 -47.05
CA GLY A 132 4.18 26.98 -46.96
C GLY A 132 3.00 26.85 -45.97
N GLY A 133 2.86 27.86 -45.10
CA GLY A 133 1.63 28.21 -44.36
C GLY A 133 1.72 27.97 -42.84
N SER A 134 2.21 28.89 -42.00
CA SER A 134 1.70 30.22 -41.64
C SER A 134 0.39 30.21 -40.83
N GLY A 135 0.47 30.67 -39.58
CA GLY A 135 -0.65 31.33 -38.87
C GLY A 135 -1.12 30.66 -37.58
N GLY A 136 -0.92 31.33 -36.43
CA GLY A 136 -1.70 31.07 -35.22
C GLY A 136 -0.93 30.83 -33.91
N GLY A 137 0.21 31.49 -33.70
CA GLY A 137 0.95 31.46 -32.44
C GLY A 137 0.26 32.18 -31.28
N GLY A 138 -0.89 31.69 -30.83
CA GLY A 138 -1.49 32.05 -29.55
C GLY A 138 -0.81 31.26 -28.43
N MET A 139 0.39 31.69 -28.00
CA MET A 139 1.02 31.17 -26.80
C MET A 139 0.17 31.55 -25.58
N SER A 140 -0.77 30.68 -25.25
CA SER A 140 -1.38 30.59 -23.92
C SER A 140 -0.23 30.61 -22.92
N ARG A 141 -0.10 31.72 -22.19
CA ARG A 141 0.80 31.85 -21.06
C ARG A 141 0.34 30.83 -20.02
N ILE A 142 0.87 29.62 -20.15
CA ILE A 142 0.78 28.57 -19.14
C ILE A 142 1.24 29.22 -17.85
N SER A 143 0.30 29.38 -16.94
CA SER A 143 0.47 29.87 -15.58
C SER A 143 1.83 29.42 -15.08
N SER A 144 2.73 30.38 -14.87
CA SER A 144 4.04 30.17 -14.25
C SER A 144 3.78 29.64 -12.84
N GLY A 145 3.62 28.31 -12.74
CA GLY A 145 3.38 27.60 -11.51
C GLY A 145 4.53 27.91 -10.59
N ARG A 146 4.26 28.69 -9.54
CA ARG A 146 5.26 28.97 -8.51
C ARG A 146 5.78 27.63 -8.03
N PRO A 147 7.11 27.43 -7.95
CA PRO A 147 7.67 26.18 -7.46
C PRO A 147 7.07 25.92 -6.08
N PHE A 148 6.41 24.77 -5.93
CA PHE A 148 5.85 24.33 -4.65
C PHE A 148 7.00 24.27 -3.65
N LYS A 149 7.15 25.33 -2.84
CA LYS A 149 8.08 25.31 -1.71
C LYS A 149 7.60 24.22 -0.77
N GLN A 150 8.50 23.29 -0.46
CA GLN A 150 8.27 22.21 0.50
C GLN A 150 7.58 22.78 1.75
N ARG A 151 6.29 22.44 1.93
CA ARG A 151 5.49 22.98 3.04
C ARG A 151 5.95 22.31 4.32
N ARG A 152 6.72 23.04 5.13
CA ARG A 152 6.93 22.71 6.54
C ARG A 152 5.69 23.16 7.28
N LEU A 153 5.07 22.26 8.02
CA LEU A 153 4.04 22.61 8.97
C LEU A 153 4.73 23.14 10.22
N GLN A 154 4.26 24.29 10.70
CA GLN A 154 4.61 24.83 12.01
C GLN A 154 3.31 24.98 12.78
N SER A 155 3.20 24.36 13.96
CA SER A 155 2.05 24.52 14.84
C SER A 155 2.53 24.56 16.28
N SER A 156 1.83 25.33 17.12
CA SER A 156 2.04 25.33 18.56
C SER A 156 1.18 24.31 19.31
N CYS A 157 0.34 23.57 18.60
CA CYS A 157 -0.57 22.61 19.19
C CYS A 157 0.13 21.28 19.48
N VAL A 158 0.13 20.84 20.74
CA VAL A 158 0.74 19.57 21.17
C VAL A 158 0.05 18.35 20.57
N TYR A 159 -1.25 18.43 20.27
CA TYR A 159 -1.97 17.35 19.57
C TYR A 159 -1.52 17.18 18.12
N VAL A 160 -0.98 18.23 17.49
CA VAL A 160 -0.38 18.10 16.16
C VAL A 160 0.90 17.26 16.25
N GLU A 161 1.75 17.48 17.25
CA GLU A 161 2.92 16.63 17.50
C GLU A 161 2.50 15.17 17.74
N LEU A 162 1.47 14.94 18.56
CA LEU A 162 0.94 13.61 18.81
C LEU A 162 0.43 12.94 17.53
N GLY A 163 -0.37 13.66 16.73
CA GLY A 163 -0.91 13.14 15.47
C GLY A 163 0.19 12.71 14.50
N PHE A 164 1.21 13.53 14.28
CA PHE A 164 2.34 13.16 13.41
C PHE A 164 3.20 12.04 13.98
N THR A 165 3.36 11.98 15.30
CA THR A 165 4.09 10.90 15.98
C THR A 165 3.37 9.57 15.83
N LEU A 166 2.05 9.53 16.06
CA LEU A 166 1.21 8.33 15.88
C LEU A 166 1.13 7.91 14.42
N MET A 167 0.98 8.85 13.49
CA MET A 167 1.02 8.57 12.05
C MET A 167 2.37 7.96 11.64
N SER A 168 3.48 8.49 12.17
CA SER A 168 4.83 7.94 11.92
C SER A 168 4.97 6.51 12.46
N LEU A 169 4.41 6.23 13.65
CA LEU A 169 4.41 4.88 14.22
C LEU A 169 3.58 3.92 13.36
N ALA A 170 2.40 4.34 12.92
CA ALA A 170 1.52 3.54 12.07
C ALA A 170 2.21 3.18 10.75
N ILE A 171 2.83 4.16 10.08
CA ILE A 171 3.60 3.93 8.85
C ILE A 171 4.78 2.99 9.11
N ALA A 172 5.52 3.18 10.20
CA ALA A 172 6.64 2.29 10.54
C ALA A 172 6.17 0.85 10.79
N LYS A 173 5.03 0.65 11.47
CA LYS A 173 4.42 -0.68 11.64
C LYS A 173 4.00 -1.29 10.30
N SER A 174 3.37 -0.53 9.40
CA SER A 174 3.05 -1.01 8.05
C SER A 174 4.31 -1.41 7.29
N MET A 175 5.38 -0.60 7.34
CA MET A 175 6.66 -0.95 6.71
C MET A 175 7.28 -2.23 7.28
N ASN A 176 7.18 -2.45 8.59
CA ASN A 176 7.66 -3.67 9.24
C ASN A 176 6.83 -4.90 8.84
N ALA A 177 5.52 -4.73 8.68
CA ALA A 177 4.65 -5.79 8.17
C ALA A 177 5.04 -6.17 6.74
N TYR A 178 5.23 -5.17 5.86
CA TYR A 178 5.64 -5.42 4.47
C TYR A 178 7.03 -6.05 4.37
N SER A 179 7.99 -5.66 5.21
CA SER A 179 9.33 -6.25 5.16
C SER A 179 9.33 -7.74 5.50
N LYS A 180 8.43 -8.18 6.39
CA LYS A 180 8.26 -9.61 6.76
C LYS A 180 7.61 -10.43 5.64
N VAL A 181 6.77 -9.81 4.81
CA VAL A 181 6.07 -10.51 3.73
C VAL A 181 6.73 -10.32 2.36
N ALA A 182 7.67 -9.39 2.21
CA ALA A 182 8.33 -9.11 0.92
C ALA A 182 9.00 -10.34 0.30
N SER A 183 9.59 -11.22 1.13
CA SER A 183 10.16 -12.50 0.68
C SER A 183 9.12 -13.57 0.40
N LEU A 184 7.87 -13.38 0.85
CA LEU A 184 6.78 -14.35 0.74
C LEU A 184 5.76 -13.98 -0.34
N ASP A 185 5.79 -12.75 -0.89
CA ASP A 185 4.53 -12.10 -1.30
C ASP A 185 3.88 -12.67 -2.55
N THR A 186 4.65 -13.09 -3.56
CA THR A 186 4.10 -13.45 -4.87
C THR A 186 4.18 -14.93 -5.24
N GLU A 187 5.23 -15.63 -4.82
CA GLU A 187 5.40 -17.06 -5.14
C GLU A 187 4.31 -17.90 -4.48
N VAL A 188 4.00 -17.56 -3.24
CA VAL A 188 3.01 -18.24 -2.40
C VAL A 188 1.58 -18.12 -2.94
N GLU A 189 1.22 -16.94 -3.44
CA GLU A 189 -0.10 -16.75 -4.05
C GLU A 189 -0.22 -17.60 -5.32
N CYS A 190 0.85 -17.66 -6.13
CA CYS A 190 0.91 -18.49 -7.31
C CYS A 190 0.86 -19.98 -6.96
N GLU A 191 1.58 -20.45 -5.94
CA GLU A 191 1.56 -21.82 -5.44
C GLU A 191 0.16 -22.26 -4.98
N THR A 192 -0.50 -21.38 -4.21
CA THR A 192 -1.84 -21.67 -3.69
C THR A 192 -2.85 -21.86 -4.83
N ILE A 193 -2.78 -21.01 -5.85
CA ILE A 193 -3.64 -21.13 -7.02
C ILE A 193 -3.20 -22.31 -7.91
N ASN A 194 -1.90 -22.55 -8.06
CA ASN A 194 -1.37 -23.70 -8.79
C ASN A 194 -1.88 -25.02 -8.20
N ALA A 195 -2.02 -25.11 -6.87
CA ALA A 195 -2.57 -26.28 -6.19
C ALA A 195 -4.05 -26.57 -6.51
N MET A 196 -4.78 -25.62 -7.11
CA MET A 196 -6.11 -25.89 -7.66
C MET A 196 -6.05 -26.75 -8.93
N THR A 197 -4.90 -26.80 -9.59
CA THR A 197 -4.70 -27.62 -10.79
C THR A 197 -4.67 -29.10 -10.38
N PRO A 198 -5.46 -29.97 -11.03
CA PRO A 198 -5.44 -31.40 -10.75
C PRO A 198 -4.03 -31.99 -10.85
N GLY A 199 -3.57 -32.64 -9.77
CA GLY A 199 -2.25 -33.29 -9.70
C GLY A 199 -1.11 -32.42 -9.16
N ALA A 200 -1.34 -31.13 -8.89
CA ALA A 200 -0.38 -30.29 -8.18
C ALA A 200 -0.26 -30.76 -6.72
N ARG A 201 0.96 -31.12 -6.29
CA ARG A 201 1.25 -31.46 -4.88
C ARG A 201 1.61 -30.18 -4.15
N MET A 202 0.97 -29.93 -3.00
CA MET A 202 1.47 -28.94 -2.05
C MET A 202 2.62 -29.59 -1.26
N THR A 203 3.81 -28.98 -1.32
CA THR A 203 4.89 -29.34 -0.41
C THR A 203 4.60 -28.70 0.95
N LEU A 204 4.29 -29.52 1.94
CA LEU A 204 4.10 -29.11 3.33
C LEU A 204 5.47 -29.15 4.01
N ASP A 205 6.31 -28.18 3.67
CA ASP A 205 7.66 -28.09 4.23
C ASP A 205 7.66 -27.20 5.49
N ASP A 206 8.62 -27.39 6.41
CA ASP A 206 8.77 -26.61 7.66
C ASP A 206 8.86 -25.09 7.40
N GLU A 207 9.32 -24.69 6.21
CA GLU A 207 9.34 -23.30 5.73
C GLU A 207 7.92 -22.69 5.66
N GLY A 208 6.90 -23.53 5.45
CA GLY A 208 5.49 -23.14 5.44
C GLY A 208 5.02 -22.60 6.79
N GLU A 209 5.42 -23.22 7.91
CA GLU A 209 5.01 -22.80 9.25
C GLU A 209 5.59 -21.43 9.64
N GLN A 210 6.89 -21.23 9.37
CA GLN A 210 7.55 -19.94 9.60
C GLN A 210 6.89 -18.83 8.76
N GLY A 211 6.57 -19.13 7.51
CA GLY A 211 5.85 -18.19 6.64
C GLY A 211 4.44 -17.86 7.14
N ILE A 212 3.69 -18.85 7.67
CA ILE A 212 2.36 -18.62 8.27
C ILE A 212 2.49 -17.68 9.48
N GLU A 213 3.46 -17.92 10.34
CA GLU A 213 3.68 -17.10 11.54
C GLU A 213 4.12 -15.68 11.17
N ALA A 214 4.97 -15.51 10.15
CA ALA A 214 5.33 -14.21 9.61
C ALA A 214 4.10 -13.44 9.08
N LEU A 215 3.23 -14.11 8.32
CA LEU A 215 1.97 -13.52 7.82
C LEU A 215 1.02 -13.10 8.95
N LYS A 216 0.87 -13.92 9.99
CA LYS A 216 0.06 -13.58 11.17
C LYS A 216 0.60 -12.35 11.90
N ARG A 217 1.91 -12.27 12.11
CA ARG A 217 2.54 -11.09 12.75
C ARG A 217 2.41 -9.85 11.90
N ALA A 218 2.62 -9.94 10.59
CA ALA A 218 2.45 -8.82 9.68
C ALA A 218 0.99 -8.32 9.65
N SER A 219 0.02 -9.24 9.62
CA SER A 219 -1.40 -8.90 9.74
C SER A 219 -1.70 -8.18 11.06
N LEU A 220 -1.16 -8.66 12.19
CA LEU A 220 -1.34 -8.01 13.49
C LEU A 220 -0.79 -6.58 13.48
N GLU A 221 0.42 -6.36 12.96
CA GLU A 221 1.03 -5.02 12.90
C GLU A 221 0.23 -4.04 12.02
N LEU A 222 -0.35 -4.51 10.91
CA LEU A 222 -1.23 -3.70 10.08
C LEU A 222 -2.54 -3.33 10.80
N ARG A 223 -3.09 -4.23 11.63
CA ARG A 223 -4.26 -3.93 12.47
C ARG A 223 -3.94 -2.95 13.59
N GLU A 224 -2.73 -3.01 14.15
CA GLU A 224 -2.22 -2.00 15.09
C GLU A 224 -2.04 -0.64 14.42
N ALA A 225 -1.50 -0.60 13.19
CA ALA A 225 -1.42 0.62 12.39
C ALA A 225 -2.81 1.21 12.13
N ALA A 226 -3.79 0.38 11.75
CA ALA A 226 -5.19 0.81 11.62
C ALA A 226 -5.75 1.38 12.93
N GLY A 227 -5.39 0.80 14.08
CA GLY A 227 -5.80 1.30 15.40
C GLY A 227 -5.21 2.66 15.74
N LEU A 228 -3.98 2.94 15.33
CA LEU A 228 -3.34 4.24 15.50
C LEU A 228 -4.01 5.33 14.64
N PHE A 229 -4.35 5.01 13.39
CA PHE A 229 -5.12 5.92 12.52
C PHE A 229 -6.52 6.18 13.09
N GLN A 230 -7.20 5.14 13.59
CA GLN A 230 -8.50 5.29 14.26
C GLN A 230 -8.40 6.18 15.50
N PHE A 231 -7.41 5.95 16.36
CA PHE A 231 -7.22 6.77 17.55
C PHE A 231 -6.95 8.23 17.19
N THR A 232 -6.18 8.47 16.12
CA THR A 232 -5.91 9.82 15.60
C THR A 232 -7.22 10.50 15.18
N LEU A 233 -8.08 9.82 14.41
CA LEU A 233 -9.40 10.32 14.00
C LEU A 233 -10.30 10.68 15.18
N GLU A 234 -10.40 9.78 16.16
CA GLU A 234 -11.39 9.88 17.24
C GLU A 234 -10.93 10.78 18.39
N ASN A 235 -9.62 10.83 18.69
CA ASN A 235 -9.11 11.46 19.90
C ASN A 235 -8.18 12.65 19.63
N VAL A 236 -7.44 12.64 18.52
CA VAL A 236 -6.43 13.68 18.23
C VAL A 236 -7.00 14.78 17.34
N LEU A 237 -7.63 14.43 16.22
CA LEU A 237 -8.14 15.41 15.27
C LEU A 237 -9.17 16.38 15.89
N PRO A 238 -10.13 15.95 16.75
CA PRO A 238 -11.04 16.87 17.41
C PRO A 238 -10.33 17.96 18.22
N GLN A 239 -9.18 17.63 18.83
CA GLN A 239 -8.39 18.57 19.62
C GLN A 239 -7.55 19.54 18.76
N THR A 240 -7.45 19.27 17.45
CA THR A 240 -6.78 20.15 16.48
C THR A 240 -7.75 21.03 15.70
N GLN A 241 -9.05 20.97 16.00
CA GLN A 241 -10.06 21.79 15.32
C GLN A 241 -9.76 23.29 15.53
N GLY A 242 -9.61 24.01 14.42
CA GLY A 242 -9.24 25.44 14.41
C GLY A 242 -7.81 25.70 13.95
N GLU A 243 -6.92 24.70 14.00
CA GLU A 243 -5.57 24.80 13.46
C GLU A 243 -5.59 24.64 11.93
N ARG A 244 -5.13 25.66 11.19
CA ARG A 244 -4.95 25.56 9.75
C ARG A 244 -3.64 24.84 9.44
N LEU A 245 -3.66 23.51 9.45
CA LEU A 245 -2.46 22.69 9.23
C LEU A 245 -1.86 22.86 7.83
N GLY A 246 -2.65 23.22 6.82
CA GLY A 246 -2.14 23.47 5.45
C GLY A 246 -1.47 22.26 4.77
N VAL A 247 -1.58 21.08 5.38
CA VAL A 247 -1.06 19.77 4.91
C VAL A 247 -2.16 18.72 5.09
N PRO A 248 -2.24 17.72 4.19
CA PRO A 248 -3.31 16.74 4.19
C PRO A 248 -3.09 15.62 5.21
N ASP A 249 -1.87 15.49 5.74
CA ASP A 249 -1.39 14.39 6.57
C ASP A 249 -2.30 14.08 7.77
N LEU A 250 -2.88 15.11 8.38
CA LEU A 250 -3.83 14.97 9.51
C LEU A 250 -5.27 15.36 9.11
N SER A 251 -5.64 15.18 7.84
CA SER A 251 -7.04 15.32 7.42
C SER A 251 -7.84 14.05 7.77
N PRO A 252 -9.12 14.19 8.18
CA PRO A 252 -9.96 13.03 8.49
C PRO A 252 -10.04 12.01 7.34
N ASP A 253 -10.23 12.47 6.10
CA ASP A 253 -10.37 11.57 4.95
C ASP A 253 -9.10 10.76 4.69
N LEU A 254 -7.92 11.36 4.89
CA LEU A 254 -6.66 10.64 4.72
C LEU A 254 -6.46 9.61 5.84
N GLN A 255 -6.73 9.98 7.08
CA GLN A 255 -6.58 9.07 8.21
C GLN A 255 -7.55 7.89 8.07
N TYR A 256 -8.78 8.13 7.64
CA TYR A 256 -9.77 7.08 7.34
C TYR A 256 -9.34 6.20 6.17
N MET A 257 -8.80 6.79 5.10
CA MET A 257 -8.26 6.05 3.96
C MET A 257 -7.10 5.13 4.37
N LEU A 258 -6.14 5.63 5.15
CA LEU A 258 -4.99 4.86 5.65
C LEU A 258 -5.41 3.76 6.64
N GLN A 259 -6.40 4.03 7.50
CA GLN A 259 -7.01 3.02 8.37
C GLN A 259 -7.63 1.90 7.53
N THR A 260 -8.47 2.26 6.55
CA THR A 260 -9.18 1.30 5.69
C THR A 260 -8.21 0.45 4.87
N LEU A 261 -7.18 1.09 4.31
CA LEU A 261 -6.12 0.42 3.56
C LEU A 261 -5.36 -0.60 4.43
N SER A 262 -4.93 -0.19 5.63
CA SER A 262 -4.21 -1.08 6.55
C SER A 262 -5.04 -2.30 6.95
N LEU A 263 -6.36 -2.15 7.11
CA LEU A 263 -7.26 -3.27 7.34
C LEU A 263 -7.41 -4.17 6.10
N ALA A 264 -7.52 -3.59 4.90
CA ALA A 264 -7.60 -4.36 3.66
C ALA A 264 -6.35 -5.22 3.45
N ASP A 265 -5.16 -4.65 3.68
CA ASP A 265 -3.89 -5.37 3.58
C ASP A 265 -3.79 -6.47 4.66
N SER A 266 -4.17 -6.17 5.90
CA SER A 266 -4.23 -7.19 6.96
C SER A 266 -5.16 -8.35 6.61
N ASP A 267 -6.33 -8.03 6.07
CA ASP A 267 -7.34 -9.01 5.66
C ASP A 267 -6.81 -9.89 4.54
N ARG A 268 -6.12 -9.30 3.56
CA ARG A 268 -5.43 -10.04 2.50
C ARG A 268 -4.42 -11.03 3.08
N LEU A 269 -3.57 -10.61 4.03
CA LEU A 269 -2.63 -11.52 4.68
C LEU A 269 -3.34 -12.63 5.48
N SER A 270 -4.48 -12.32 6.10
CA SER A 270 -5.31 -13.29 6.83
C SER A 270 -5.92 -14.35 5.90
N VAL A 271 -6.37 -13.95 4.71
CA VAL A 271 -6.82 -14.91 3.67
C VAL A 271 -5.67 -15.84 3.27
N ARG A 272 -4.45 -15.31 3.13
CA ARG A 272 -3.27 -16.15 2.82
C ARG A 272 -2.93 -17.14 3.92
N VAL A 273 -3.01 -16.72 5.19
CA VAL A 273 -2.89 -17.64 6.33
C VAL A 273 -3.97 -18.72 6.28
N TRP A 274 -5.23 -18.32 6.03
CA TRP A 274 -6.35 -19.24 5.94
C TRP A 274 -6.15 -20.28 4.83
N LEU A 275 -5.72 -19.82 3.65
CA LEU A 275 -5.45 -20.68 2.50
C LEU A 275 -4.34 -21.70 2.79
N ARG A 276 -3.31 -21.34 3.56
CA ARG A 276 -2.23 -22.27 3.92
C ARG A 276 -2.62 -23.29 4.99
N THR A 277 -3.68 -23.02 5.76
CA THR A 277 -4.19 -23.98 6.76
C THR A 277 -5.12 -24.99 6.08
N ASP A 278 -4.53 -26.04 5.50
CA ASP A 278 -5.11 -27.11 4.65
C ASP A 278 -6.51 -27.62 5.07
N LYS A 279 -6.81 -27.66 6.37
CA LYS A 279 -8.12 -28.11 6.89
C LYS A 279 -9.33 -27.32 6.39
N ASN A 280 -9.12 -26.08 5.91
CA ASN A 280 -10.21 -25.16 5.59
C ASN A 280 -10.58 -25.14 4.10
N GLN A 281 -9.64 -25.39 3.19
CA GLN A 281 -9.89 -25.24 1.75
C GLN A 281 -10.96 -26.19 1.23
N ARG A 282 -10.89 -27.48 1.62
CA ARG A 282 -11.82 -28.51 1.10
C ARG A 282 -13.27 -28.34 1.58
N LYS A 283 -13.49 -27.69 2.71
CA LYS A 283 -14.82 -27.62 3.34
C LYS A 283 -15.66 -26.45 2.84
N THR A 284 -15.02 -25.36 2.44
CA THR A 284 -15.72 -24.13 2.06
C THR A 284 -15.04 -23.45 0.88
N PRO A 285 -15.16 -24.00 -0.34
CA PRO A 285 -14.46 -23.49 -1.53
C PRO A 285 -14.87 -22.06 -1.90
N ASN A 286 -16.08 -21.63 -1.49
CA ASN A 286 -16.59 -20.26 -1.72
C ASN A 286 -16.01 -19.21 -0.76
N THR A 287 -15.53 -19.62 0.41
CA THR A 287 -15.07 -18.70 1.46
C THR A 287 -13.96 -17.76 0.97
N PRO A 288 -12.86 -18.22 0.35
CA PRO A 288 -11.79 -17.31 -0.06
C PRO A 288 -12.26 -16.28 -1.10
N ALA A 289 -13.12 -16.68 -2.05
CA ALA A 289 -13.73 -15.73 -2.99
C ALA A 289 -14.52 -14.63 -2.27
N ASN A 290 -15.41 -15.00 -1.34
CA ASN A 290 -16.23 -14.04 -0.61
C ASN A 290 -15.38 -13.09 0.27
N LEU A 291 -14.31 -13.61 0.90
CA LEU A 291 -13.40 -12.78 1.70
C LEU A 291 -12.62 -11.80 0.82
N LEU A 292 -12.13 -12.24 -0.35
CA LEU A 292 -11.43 -11.38 -1.30
C LEU A 292 -12.34 -10.28 -1.87
N LEU A 293 -13.61 -10.58 -2.13
CA LEU A 293 -14.59 -9.56 -2.52
C LEU A 293 -14.79 -8.51 -1.41
N GLY A 294 -14.88 -8.93 -0.15
CA GLY A 294 -14.92 -7.98 0.98
C GLY A 294 -13.65 -7.13 1.10
N ILE A 295 -12.48 -7.68 0.75
CA ILE A 295 -11.22 -6.92 0.69
C ILE A 295 -11.23 -5.91 -0.46
N GLN A 296 -11.72 -6.32 -1.64
CA GLN A 296 -11.87 -5.45 -2.81
C GLN A 296 -12.74 -4.23 -2.49
N GLU A 297 -13.86 -4.41 -1.79
CA GLU A 297 -14.72 -3.32 -1.32
C GLU A 297 -13.97 -2.35 -0.39
N ARG A 298 -13.09 -2.84 0.50
CA ARG A 298 -12.26 -1.97 1.34
C ARG A 298 -11.24 -1.15 0.53
N TYR A 299 -10.59 -1.73 -0.48
CA TYR A 299 -9.72 -0.96 -1.38
C TYR A 299 -10.50 0.11 -2.14
N GLU A 300 -11.73 -0.19 -2.57
CA GLU A 300 -12.62 0.77 -3.21
C GLU A 300 -12.97 1.93 -2.28
N ASN A 301 -13.32 1.64 -1.03
CA ASN A 301 -13.62 2.65 -0.02
C ASN A 301 -12.40 3.55 0.28
N ALA A 302 -11.21 2.95 0.39
CA ALA A 302 -9.96 3.71 0.53
C ALA A 302 -9.71 4.59 -0.71
N TYR A 303 -9.95 4.06 -1.91
CA TYR A 303 -9.79 4.80 -3.16
C TYR A 303 -10.75 5.98 -3.29
N ASN A 304 -12.02 5.81 -2.91
CA ASN A 304 -13.02 6.86 -2.90
C ASN A 304 -12.66 7.97 -1.90
N SER A 305 -12.15 7.59 -0.72
CA SER A 305 -11.64 8.53 0.28
C SER A 305 -10.44 9.34 -0.25
N LEU A 306 -9.55 8.69 -0.99
CA LEU A 306 -8.45 9.38 -1.69
C LEU A 306 -8.97 10.36 -2.75
N ARG A 307 -9.99 10.00 -3.52
CA ARG A 307 -10.59 10.89 -4.53
C ARG A 307 -11.23 12.13 -3.91
N ALA A 308 -11.87 11.99 -2.75
CA ALA A 308 -12.41 13.14 -2.01
C ALA A 308 -11.30 14.15 -1.69
N LEU A 309 -10.13 13.68 -1.23
CA LEU A 309 -8.95 14.51 -0.99
C LEU A 309 -8.38 15.19 -2.25
N GLN A 310 -8.41 14.50 -3.38
CA GLN A 310 -7.87 15.00 -4.66
C GLN A 310 -8.67 16.17 -5.24
N SER A 311 -9.92 16.37 -4.81
CA SER A 311 -10.74 17.50 -5.24
C SER A 311 -10.19 18.86 -4.79
N GLY A 312 -9.26 18.88 -3.83
CA GLY A 312 -8.58 20.08 -3.32
C GLY A 312 -7.19 20.35 -3.92
N ASP A 313 -6.30 20.90 -3.09
CA ASP A 313 -4.91 21.29 -3.44
C ASP A 313 -3.96 20.09 -3.69
N TYR A 314 -4.45 18.85 -3.55
CA TYR A 314 -3.63 17.64 -3.48
C TYR A 314 -3.79 16.71 -4.69
N ARG A 315 -3.92 17.29 -5.89
CA ARG A 315 -4.22 16.56 -7.14
C ARG A 315 -3.19 15.50 -7.56
N ASN A 316 -1.97 15.54 -7.01
CA ASN A 316 -0.85 14.74 -7.50
C ASN A 316 -0.58 13.45 -6.70
N MET A 317 -1.58 12.81 -6.08
CA MET A 317 -1.42 11.50 -5.41
C MET A 317 -1.62 10.32 -6.37
N SER A 318 -1.01 10.37 -7.57
CA SER A 318 -1.22 9.37 -8.62
C SER A 318 -0.69 7.99 -8.23
N GLU A 319 0.45 7.90 -7.54
CA GLU A 319 1.04 6.63 -7.12
C GLU A 319 0.14 5.84 -6.17
N ILE A 320 -0.39 6.50 -5.12
CA ILE A 320 -1.31 5.89 -4.16
C ILE A 320 -2.62 5.50 -4.87
N SER A 321 -3.10 6.37 -5.78
CA SER A 321 -4.27 6.07 -6.62
C SER A 321 -4.06 4.82 -7.48
N PHE A 322 -2.88 4.64 -8.08
CA PHE A 322 -2.55 3.45 -8.85
C PHE A 322 -2.43 2.22 -7.95
N TYR A 323 -1.78 2.33 -6.80
CA TYR A 323 -1.70 1.24 -5.81
C TYR A 323 -3.10 0.74 -5.43
N LEU A 324 -3.99 1.63 -4.99
CA LEU A 324 -5.34 1.28 -4.54
C LEU A 324 -6.18 0.68 -5.67
N ARG A 325 -6.24 1.35 -6.83
CA ARG A 325 -7.05 0.91 -7.97
C ARG A 325 -6.54 -0.41 -8.56
N ASP A 326 -5.23 -0.56 -8.71
CA ASP A 326 -4.67 -1.74 -9.35
C ASP A 326 -4.67 -2.92 -8.36
N GLY A 327 -4.46 -2.65 -7.06
CA GLY A 327 -4.63 -3.63 -5.99
C GLY A 327 -6.07 -4.17 -5.92
N GLN A 328 -7.06 -3.28 -5.99
CA GLN A 328 -8.49 -3.65 -6.09
C GLN A 328 -8.74 -4.63 -7.25
N GLN A 329 -8.15 -4.38 -8.43
CA GLN A 329 -8.33 -5.24 -9.60
C GLN A 329 -7.62 -6.60 -9.46
N VAL A 330 -6.41 -6.63 -8.89
CA VAL A 330 -5.72 -7.90 -8.60
C VAL A 330 -6.53 -8.75 -7.62
N ILE A 331 -7.06 -8.14 -6.56
CA ILE A 331 -7.89 -8.85 -5.56
C ILE A 331 -9.19 -9.35 -6.18
N LEU A 332 -9.84 -8.55 -7.03
CA LEU A 332 -11.04 -8.98 -7.76
C LEU A 332 -10.74 -10.16 -8.69
N ALA A 333 -9.65 -10.09 -9.45
CA ALA A 333 -9.23 -11.19 -10.33
C ALA A 333 -8.94 -12.46 -9.53
N GLN A 334 -8.27 -12.35 -8.37
CA GLN A 334 -8.08 -13.48 -7.47
C GLN A 334 -9.42 -14.08 -7.00
N ALA A 335 -10.37 -13.25 -6.58
CA ALA A 335 -11.70 -13.72 -6.20
C ALA A 335 -12.41 -14.48 -7.33
N MET A 336 -12.32 -13.96 -8.58
CA MET A 336 -12.87 -14.61 -9.77
C MET A 336 -12.22 -15.97 -10.06
N ILE A 337 -10.92 -16.13 -9.81
CA ILE A 337 -10.24 -17.44 -9.95
C ILE A 337 -10.85 -18.46 -8.98
N TYR A 338 -11.05 -18.10 -7.70
CA TYR A 338 -11.70 -18.99 -6.73
C TYR A 338 -13.16 -19.29 -7.11
N LEU A 339 -13.91 -18.30 -7.61
CA LEU A 339 -15.28 -18.53 -8.11
C LEU A 339 -15.28 -19.47 -9.32
N ALA A 340 -14.32 -19.34 -10.23
CA ALA A 340 -14.20 -20.24 -11.37
C ALA A 340 -13.99 -21.68 -10.93
N GLN A 341 -13.12 -21.91 -9.94
CA GLN A 341 -12.92 -23.23 -9.34
C GLN A 341 -14.22 -23.79 -8.76
N VAL A 342 -14.93 -23.01 -7.96
CA VAL A 342 -16.24 -23.39 -7.40
C VAL A 342 -17.23 -23.79 -8.48
N HIS A 343 -17.31 -23.01 -9.57
CA HIS A 343 -18.23 -23.30 -10.67
C HIS A 343 -17.82 -24.56 -11.44
N SER A 344 -16.52 -24.77 -11.67
CA SER A 344 -15.99 -25.98 -12.27
C SER A 344 -16.32 -27.22 -11.43
N ASP A 345 -16.14 -27.14 -10.11
CA ASP A 345 -16.43 -28.24 -9.17
C ASP A 345 -17.93 -28.59 -9.15
N ASN A 346 -18.79 -27.59 -9.36
CA ASN A 346 -20.24 -27.76 -9.49
C ASN A 346 -20.70 -28.07 -10.92
N GLN A 347 -19.79 -28.47 -11.82
CA GLN A 347 -20.06 -28.81 -13.22
C GLN A 347 -20.71 -27.69 -14.04
N LYS A 348 -20.56 -26.43 -13.61
CA LYS A 348 -21.05 -25.22 -14.32
C LYS A 348 -19.94 -24.61 -15.16
N TYR A 349 -19.48 -25.36 -16.15
CA TYR A 349 -18.25 -25.08 -16.89
C TYR A 349 -18.26 -23.75 -17.67
N GLY A 350 -19.40 -23.33 -18.23
CA GLY A 350 -19.52 -22.06 -18.96
C GLY A 350 -19.27 -20.85 -18.06
N ASN A 351 -19.78 -20.91 -16.81
CA ASN A 351 -19.51 -19.87 -15.81
C ASN A 351 -18.04 -19.85 -15.40
N ALA A 352 -17.42 -21.02 -15.19
CA ALA A 352 -16.01 -21.12 -14.82
C ALA A 352 -15.08 -20.51 -15.89
N VAL A 353 -15.34 -20.79 -17.16
CA VAL A 353 -14.61 -20.18 -18.29
C VAL A 353 -14.76 -18.66 -18.30
N SER A 354 -15.99 -18.16 -18.10
CA SER A 354 -16.23 -16.71 -18.08
C SER A 354 -15.52 -15.99 -16.94
N PHE A 355 -15.53 -16.55 -15.72
CA PHE A 355 -14.80 -15.98 -14.59
C PHE A 355 -13.28 -15.94 -14.82
N MET A 356 -12.70 -17.02 -15.36
CA MET A 356 -11.27 -17.03 -15.69
C MET A 356 -10.90 -16.05 -16.81
N ARG A 357 -11.77 -15.85 -17.80
CA ARG A 357 -11.57 -14.84 -18.85
C ARG A 357 -11.54 -13.43 -18.25
N GLU A 358 -12.53 -13.07 -17.45
CA GLU A 358 -12.59 -11.73 -16.82
C GLU A 358 -11.40 -11.51 -15.87
N ALA A 359 -10.99 -12.53 -15.11
CA ALA A 359 -9.80 -12.45 -14.26
C ALA A 359 -8.52 -12.16 -15.06
N ARG A 360 -8.37 -12.79 -16.24
CA ARG A 360 -7.23 -12.52 -17.14
C ARG A 360 -7.23 -11.09 -17.66
N ASP A 361 -8.39 -10.61 -18.10
CA ASP A 361 -8.52 -9.27 -18.67
C ASP A 361 -8.19 -8.19 -17.62
N LEU A 362 -8.68 -8.35 -16.39
CA LEU A 362 -8.33 -7.46 -15.26
C LEU A 362 -6.82 -7.43 -14.98
N LEU A 363 -6.17 -8.60 -14.95
CA LEU A 363 -4.73 -8.68 -14.68
C LEU A 363 -3.89 -8.17 -15.84
N ASP A 364 -4.32 -8.38 -17.09
CA ASP A 364 -3.63 -7.85 -18.27
C ASP A 364 -3.64 -6.32 -18.28
N ASP A 365 -4.75 -5.71 -17.88
CA ASP A 365 -4.85 -4.27 -17.70
C ASP A 365 -3.95 -3.75 -16.57
N VAL A 366 -3.82 -4.48 -15.46
CA VAL A 366 -2.85 -4.14 -14.39
C VAL A 366 -1.41 -4.26 -14.90
N LYS A 367 -1.09 -5.34 -15.62
CA LYS A 367 0.24 -5.60 -16.20
C LYS A 367 0.68 -4.49 -17.15
N LYS A 368 -0.21 -3.98 -18.01
CA LYS A 368 0.08 -2.87 -18.95
C LYS A 368 0.53 -1.58 -18.25
N ARG A 369 0.18 -1.40 -16.97
CA ARG A 369 0.57 -0.24 -16.15
C ARG A 369 1.86 -0.53 -15.39
N SER A 370 2.99 -0.47 -16.09
CA SER A 370 4.32 -0.78 -15.53
C SER A 370 4.76 0.04 -14.30
N GLN A 371 4.07 1.15 -14.01
CA GLN A 371 4.31 1.96 -12.80
C GLN A 371 3.65 1.39 -11.55
N SER A 372 2.76 0.41 -11.69
CA SER A 372 2.02 -0.19 -10.58
C SER A 372 2.88 -1.17 -9.81
N LEU A 373 2.89 -1.09 -8.48
CA LEU A 373 3.50 -2.11 -7.62
C LEU A 373 2.82 -3.49 -7.81
N HIS A 374 1.57 -3.50 -8.26
CA HIS A 374 0.80 -4.71 -8.52
C HIS A 374 1.04 -5.30 -9.91
N ALA A 375 1.74 -4.61 -10.82
CA ALA A 375 2.02 -5.11 -12.17
C ALA A 375 2.82 -6.41 -12.15
N ARG A 376 3.79 -6.54 -11.22
CA ARG A 376 4.58 -7.77 -11.05
C ARG A 376 3.73 -8.94 -10.58
N THR A 377 2.86 -8.72 -9.59
CA THR A 377 1.92 -9.74 -9.12
C THR A 377 0.99 -10.19 -10.26
N ALA A 378 0.45 -9.24 -11.02
CA ALA A 378 -0.40 -9.55 -12.17
C ALA A 378 0.33 -10.35 -13.25
N GLU A 379 1.57 -9.98 -13.56
CA GLU A 379 2.41 -10.72 -14.50
C GLU A 379 2.69 -12.15 -14.02
N MET A 380 3.05 -12.35 -12.75
CA MET A 380 3.30 -13.68 -12.18
C MET A 380 2.05 -14.56 -12.21
N LEU A 381 0.88 -14.01 -11.87
CA LEU A 381 -0.39 -14.73 -11.91
C LEU A 381 -0.75 -15.15 -13.34
N LEU A 382 -0.58 -14.23 -14.32
CA LEU A 382 -0.85 -14.49 -15.73
C LEU A 382 0.10 -15.54 -16.33
N ALA A 383 1.39 -15.45 -16.00
CA ALA A 383 2.42 -16.36 -16.50
C ALA A 383 2.40 -17.73 -15.81
N GLY A 384 1.93 -17.80 -14.58
CA GLY A 384 1.86 -19.03 -13.77
C GLY A 384 0.49 -19.70 -13.83
N PRO A 385 -0.30 -19.68 -12.75
CA PRO A 385 -1.47 -20.55 -12.57
C PRO A 385 -2.63 -20.33 -13.55
N ILE A 386 -2.80 -19.09 -14.03
CA ILE A 386 -4.06 -18.71 -14.69
C ILE A 386 -4.18 -19.35 -16.08
N GLN A 387 -3.10 -19.42 -16.83
CA GLN A 387 -3.14 -19.93 -18.20
C GLN A 387 -3.44 -21.44 -18.26
N PRO A 388 -2.83 -22.31 -17.42
CA PRO A 388 -3.22 -23.70 -17.30
C PRO A 388 -4.68 -23.90 -16.85
N LEU A 389 -5.13 -23.18 -15.82
CA LEU A 389 -6.50 -23.29 -15.30
C LEU A 389 -7.54 -22.87 -16.34
N TYR A 390 -7.31 -21.76 -17.05
CA TYR A 390 -8.20 -21.32 -18.13
C TYR A 390 -8.31 -22.37 -19.24
N SER A 391 -7.17 -22.94 -19.65
CA SER A 391 -7.13 -23.97 -20.68
C SER A 391 -7.87 -25.25 -20.25
N LEU A 392 -7.72 -25.63 -18.98
CA LEU A 392 -8.43 -26.77 -18.38
C LEU A 392 -9.94 -26.55 -18.37
N TYR A 393 -10.43 -25.44 -17.81
CA TYR A 393 -11.87 -25.18 -17.73
C TYR A 393 -12.50 -25.02 -19.11
N ARG A 394 -11.78 -24.38 -20.05
CA ARG A 394 -12.23 -24.27 -21.45
C ARG A 394 -12.37 -25.64 -22.08
N ARG A 395 -11.36 -26.52 -21.96
CA ARG A 395 -11.43 -27.88 -22.47
C ARG A 395 -12.60 -28.65 -21.86
N ASN A 396 -12.80 -28.57 -20.54
CA ASN A 396 -13.93 -29.23 -19.87
C ASN A 396 -15.27 -28.73 -20.41
N ASN A 397 -15.41 -27.42 -20.67
CA ASN A 397 -16.61 -26.90 -21.31
C ASN A 397 -16.76 -27.39 -22.75
N ASP A 398 -15.69 -27.38 -23.53
CA ASP A 398 -15.71 -27.75 -24.96
C ASP A 398 -15.90 -29.27 -25.18
N THR A 399 -15.63 -30.12 -24.18
CA THR A 399 -15.73 -31.59 -24.32
C THR A 399 -16.81 -32.24 -23.45
N ILE A 400 -17.19 -31.63 -22.32
CA ILE A 400 -18.13 -32.21 -21.34
C ILE A 400 -19.37 -31.33 -21.20
N GLY A 401 -19.19 -30.05 -20.88
CA GLY A 401 -20.28 -29.15 -20.50
C GLY A 401 -21.15 -28.67 -21.65
N PHE A 402 -20.51 -28.27 -22.76
CA PHE A 402 -21.10 -27.55 -23.89
C PHE A 402 -21.99 -26.37 -23.45
N GLU A 403 -21.68 -25.74 -22.33
CA GLU A 403 -22.47 -24.65 -21.80
C GLU A 403 -22.15 -23.34 -22.53
N PRO A 404 -23.15 -22.47 -22.76
CA PRO A 404 -22.89 -21.13 -23.25
C PRO A 404 -22.05 -20.36 -22.22
N VAL A 405 -21.02 -19.65 -22.70
CA VAL A 405 -20.16 -18.83 -21.84
C VAL A 405 -20.85 -17.48 -21.61
N PRO A 406 -21.19 -17.11 -20.35
CA PRO A 406 -21.85 -15.84 -20.04
C PRO A 406 -21.09 -14.61 -20.54
N THR A 407 -21.81 -13.51 -20.70
CA THR A 407 -21.21 -12.18 -20.94
C THR A 407 -20.67 -11.59 -19.62
N SER A 408 -19.79 -10.58 -19.70
CA SER A 408 -19.25 -9.91 -18.51
C SER A 408 -20.34 -9.23 -17.66
N GLU A 409 -21.43 -8.77 -18.28
CA GLU A 409 -22.58 -8.18 -17.56
C GLU A 409 -23.34 -9.24 -16.76
N GLU A 410 -23.68 -10.36 -17.39
CA GLU A 410 -24.30 -11.52 -16.71
C GLU A 410 -23.42 -12.05 -15.58
N LEU A 411 -22.10 -12.01 -15.76
CA LEU A 411 -21.13 -12.44 -14.75
C LEU A 411 -21.14 -11.53 -13.52
N ARG A 412 -21.20 -10.20 -13.72
CA ARG A 412 -21.30 -9.23 -12.61
C ARG A 412 -22.58 -9.42 -11.82
N ALA A 413 -23.69 -9.75 -12.46
CA ALA A 413 -24.95 -10.09 -11.78
C ALA A 413 -24.87 -11.38 -10.95
N LYS A 414 -23.88 -12.24 -11.21
CA LYS A 414 -23.62 -13.49 -10.47
C LYS A 414 -22.56 -13.37 -9.37
N LEU A 415 -21.92 -12.20 -9.22
CA LEU A 415 -20.96 -12.00 -8.14
C LEU A 415 -21.67 -12.05 -6.79
N PRO A 416 -21.23 -12.90 -5.85
CA PRO A 416 -21.76 -12.89 -4.51
C PRO A 416 -21.37 -11.59 -3.80
N SER A 417 -22.11 -11.22 -2.76
CA SER A 417 -21.71 -10.11 -1.90
C SER A 417 -20.41 -10.44 -1.16
N GLY A 418 -19.54 -9.43 -1.00
CA GLY A 418 -18.35 -9.56 -0.19
C GLY A 418 -18.68 -9.92 1.25
N ARG A 419 -17.83 -10.76 1.85
CA ARG A 419 -17.87 -11.02 3.29
C ARG A 419 -16.72 -10.25 3.93
N ALA A 420 -17.05 -9.19 4.66
CA ALA A 420 -16.06 -8.49 5.46
C ALA A 420 -15.39 -9.47 6.44
N LEU A 421 -14.07 -9.52 6.43
CA LEU A 421 -13.31 -10.14 7.50
C LEU A 421 -13.53 -9.32 8.77
N ILE A 422 -13.70 -10.01 9.91
CA ILE A 422 -13.93 -9.41 11.23
C ILE A 422 -12.67 -8.70 11.76
N SER A 423 -11.68 -8.40 10.90
CA SER A 423 -10.52 -7.64 11.32
C SER A 423 -10.96 -6.25 11.72
N LYS A 424 -10.90 -6.07 13.04
CA LYS A 424 -11.07 -4.78 13.69
C LYS A 424 -9.69 -4.18 13.93
N PRO A 425 -9.56 -2.86 13.85
CA PRO A 425 -8.39 -2.16 14.36
C PRO A 425 -8.06 -2.63 15.78
N VAL A 426 -6.78 -2.80 16.08
CA VAL A 426 -6.34 -3.09 17.46
C VAL A 426 -6.32 -1.76 18.21
N PRO A 427 -7.16 -1.55 19.24
CA PRO A 427 -7.25 -0.25 19.90
C PRO A 427 -5.88 0.18 20.44
N TYR A 428 -5.48 1.41 20.10
CA TYR A 428 -4.29 2.02 20.70
C TYR A 428 -4.56 2.30 22.17
N LYS A 429 -3.69 1.75 23.05
CA LYS A 429 -3.75 2.00 24.49
C LYS A 429 -2.73 3.06 24.85
N VAL A 430 -3.19 4.10 25.54
CA VAL A 430 -2.32 5.12 26.09
C VAL A 430 -1.59 4.54 27.30
N GLU A 431 -0.31 4.25 27.14
CA GLU A 431 0.55 3.85 28.24
C GLU A 431 1.14 5.11 28.88
N ILE A 432 0.54 5.56 29.98
CA ILE A 432 1.13 6.60 30.81
C ILE A 432 2.11 5.91 31.75
N GLN A 433 3.40 6.09 31.52
CA GLN A 433 4.38 5.70 32.53
C GLN A 433 4.20 6.62 33.74
N THR A 434 3.54 6.10 34.76
CA THR A 434 3.59 6.63 36.13
C THR A 434 4.99 6.31 36.66
N ALA A 435 6.00 6.94 36.08
CA ALA A 435 7.34 6.86 36.62
C ALA A 435 7.29 7.46 38.02
N MET A 436 7.34 6.61 39.05
CA MET A 436 7.85 7.01 40.35
C MET A 436 9.33 7.32 40.12
N PHE A 437 9.64 8.57 39.82
CA PHE A 437 11.01 9.07 39.94
C PHE A 437 11.35 9.11 41.43
N VAL A 438 11.76 7.95 41.97
CA VAL A 438 12.34 7.84 43.33
C VAL A 438 13.78 8.30 43.31
#